data_AF-A0A8H4AXD1-F1
#
_entry.id   AF-A0A8H4AXD1-F1
#
_cell.length_a   1.000
_cell.length_b   1.000
_cell.length_c   1.000
_cell.angle_alpha   90.00
_cell.angle_beta   90.00
_cell.angle_gamma   90.00
#
_symmetry.space_group_name_H-M   'P 1'
#
loop_
_entity.id
_entity.type
_entity.pdbx_description
1 polymer ?
#
loop_
_entity_poly.entity_id
_entity_poly.type
_entity_poly.pdbx_seq_one_letter_code
_entity_poly.pdbx_strand_id
1 'polypeptide(L)'
;MPLFIEDLRRQEVSFQSLPAVEGSDWHEQVKGLCTRISSPSTNSTTRLGYYYYLGTLCEVYSWNEIARNEIRQYFQPRKCPDIWKTAQRTFKLYSIRGLDNLFSS
;
A
#
# COMPACT_ATOMS: atom_id res chain seq x y z
N MET A 1 -30.14 -12.84 18.13
CA MET A 1 -28.86 -12.16 17.78
C MET A 1 -27.65 -13.07 18.07
N PRO A 2 -27.40 -14.16 17.31
CA PRO A 2 -26.16 -14.95 17.46
C PRO A 2 -25.14 -14.74 16.31
N LEU A 3 -25.62 -14.42 15.10
CA LEU A 3 -24.80 -14.33 13.88
C LEU A 3 -23.65 -13.30 14.00
N PHE A 4 -23.88 -12.20 14.71
CA PHE A 4 -22.86 -11.15 14.90
C PHE A 4 -21.64 -11.62 15.70
N ILE A 5 -21.83 -12.51 16.68
CA ILE A 5 -20.74 -13.04 17.51
C ILE A 5 -19.95 -14.11 16.73
N GLU A 6 -20.62 -14.86 15.87
CA GLU A 6 -19.97 -15.83 14.98
C GLU A 6 -19.21 -15.15 13.84
N ASP A 7 -19.69 -14.01 13.31
CA ASP A 7 -18.93 -13.17 12.38
C ASP A 7 -17.68 -12.56 13.04
N LEU A 8 -17.80 -12.10 14.30
CA LEU A 8 -16.65 -11.64 15.10
C LEU A 8 -15.64 -12.75 15.40
N ARG A 9 -16.10 -14.01 15.54
CA ARG A 9 -15.22 -15.18 15.73
C ARG A 9 -14.62 -15.70 14.43
N ARG A 10 -15.30 -15.50 13.29
CA ARG A 10 -14.79 -15.81 11.94
C ARG A 10 -13.79 -14.79 11.41
N GLN A 11 -13.60 -13.65 12.08
CA GLN A 11 -12.35 -12.91 12.03
C GLN A 11 -11.25 -13.72 12.74
N GLU A 12 -11.00 -14.93 12.25
CA GLU A 12 -9.66 -15.48 12.30
C GLU A 12 -8.79 -14.44 11.61
N VAL A 13 -8.07 -13.71 12.45
CA VAL A 13 -7.12 -12.69 12.09
C VAL A 13 -6.15 -13.37 11.14
N SER A 14 -6.41 -13.21 9.84
CA SER A 14 -5.42 -13.38 8.81
C SER A 14 -4.41 -12.28 9.09
N PHE A 15 -3.44 -12.59 9.95
CA PHE A 15 -2.20 -11.86 10.09
C PHE A 15 -1.41 -12.04 8.80
N GLN A 16 -1.97 -11.59 7.66
CA GLN A 16 -1.15 -11.28 6.51
C GLN A 16 -0.30 -10.10 6.98
N SER A 17 0.88 -10.45 7.50
CA SER A 17 1.94 -9.50 7.75
C SER A 17 2.11 -8.74 6.45
N LEU A 18 1.97 -7.42 6.52
CA LEU A 18 2.27 -6.55 5.42
C LEU A 18 3.62 -6.96 4.80
N PRO A 19 3.75 -6.99 3.47
CA PRO A 19 4.95 -7.51 2.83
C PRO A 19 6.17 -6.68 3.25
N ALA A 20 7.26 -7.34 3.63
CA ALA A 20 8.48 -6.65 4.06
C ALA A 20 8.95 -5.67 2.98
N VAL A 21 9.12 -4.41 3.37
CA VAL A 21 9.72 -3.40 2.50
C VAL A 21 11.23 -3.52 2.63
N GLU A 22 11.88 -4.00 1.58
CA GLU A 22 13.34 -4.08 1.50
C GLU A 22 13.92 -2.72 1.08
N GLY A 23 15.02 -2.31 1.71
CA GLY A 23 15.73 -1.05 1.39
C GLY A 23 16.28 -0.37 2.64
N SER A 24 17.55 0.05 2.58
CA SER A 24 18.27 0.68 3.69
C SER A 24 17.94 2.17 3.83
N ASP A 25 17.52 2.81 2.75
CA ASP A 25 17.08 4.21 2.73
C ASP A 25 15.74 4.39 1.99
N TRP A 26 15.18 5.60 2.10
CA TRP A 26 13.87 5.93 1.54
C TRP A 26 13.79 5.72 0.01
N HIS A 27 14.85 6.02 -0.75
CA HIS A 27 14.85 5.88 -2.21
C HIS A 27 14.84 4.40 -2.60
N GLU A 28 15.63 3.58 -1.93
CA GLU A 28 15.65 2.13 -2.14
C GLU A 28 14.28 1.51 -1.85
N GLN A 29 13.62 1.94 -0.78
CA GLN A 29 12.28 1.47 -0.42
C GLN A 29 11.23 1.88 -1.46
N VAL A 30 11.25 3.14 -1.94
CA VAL A 30 10.35 3.61 -3.00
C VAL A 30 10.57 2.81 -4.29
N LYS A 31 11.82 2.62 -4.71
CA LYS A 31 12.19 1.82 -5.88
C LYS A 31 11.69 0.38 -5.78
N GLY A 32 11.91 -0.25 -4.63
CA GLY A 32 11.46 -1.62 -4.35
C GLY A 32 9.94 -1.74 -4.49
N LEU A 33 9.20 -0.85 -3.83
CA LEU A 33 7.74 -0.82 -3.89
C LEU A 33 7.22 -0.58 -5.30
N CYS A 34 7.78 0.38 -6.04
CA CYS A 34 7.36 0.68 -7.40
C CYS A 34 7.55 -0.52 -8.35
N THR A 35 8.65 -1.24 -8.16
CA THR A 35 8.95 -2.47 -8.91
C THR A 35 7.94 -3.58 -8.59
N ARG A 36 7.64 -3.80 -7.31
CA ARG A 36 6.66 -4.81 -6.86
C ARG A 36 5.23 -4.49 -7.30
N ILE A 37 4.85 -3.21 -7.31
CA ILE A 37 3.55 -2.74 -7.79
C ILE A 37 3.40 -3.03 -9.29
N SER A 38 4.45 -2.77 -10.06
CA SER A 38 4.47 -2.95 -11.51
C SER A 38 4.55 -4.42 -11.94
N SER A 39 4.95 -5.32 -11.04
CA SER A 39 5.10 -6.73 -11.36
C SER A 39 3.73 -7.39 -11.67
N PRO A 40 3.60 -8.11 -12.79
CA PRO A 40 2.39 -8.83 -13.14
C PRO A 40 2.14 -10.05 -12.24
N SER A 41 3.19 -10.59 -11.60
CA SER A 41 3.07 -11.73 -10.67
C SER A 41 2.53 -11.35 -9.29
N THR A 42 2.45 -10.06 -8.97
CA THR A 42 1.90 -9.58 -7.70
C THR A 42 0.37 -9.69 -7.71
N ASN A 43 -0.20 -10.47 -6.79
CA ASN A 43 -1.65 -10.55 -6.62
C ASN A 43 -2.24 -9.22 -6.12
N SER A 44 -3.55 -9.04 -6.27
CA SER A 44 -4.23 -7.77 -5.97
C SER A 44 -4.11 -7.34 -4.51
N THR A 45 -4.24 -8.26 -3.56
CA THR A 45 -4.18 -7.99 -2.12
C THR A 45 -2.79 -7.53 -1.69
N THR A 46 -1.75 -8.26 -2.10
CA THR A 46 -0.35 -7.88 -1.86
C THR A 46 -0.02 -6.56 -2.55
N ARG A 47 -0.52 -6.32 -3.78
CA ARG A 47 -0.33 -5.05 -4.49
C ARG A 47 -0.94 -3.88 -3.71
N LEU A 48 -2.09 -4.10 -3.08
CA LEU A 48 -2.76 -3.10 -2.26
C LEU A 48 -1.96 -2.78 -0.98
N GLY A 49 -1.33 -3.78 -0.36
CA GLY A 49 -0.34 -3.57 0.72
C GLY A 49 0.86 -2.73 0.28
N TYR A 50 1.41 -2.97 -0.91
CA TYR A 50 2.48 -2.13 -1.46
C TYR A 50 2.05 -0.68 -1.73
N TYR A 51 0.81 -0.46 -2.19
CA TYR A 51 0.27 0.89 -2.34
C TYR A 51 0.12 1.62 -1.00
N TYR A 52 -0.28 0.91 0.05
CA TYR A 52 -0.34 1.47 1.39
C TYR A 52 1.05 1.95 1.85
N TYR A 53 2.07 1.09 1.75
CA TYR A 53 3.44 1.46 2.11
C TYR A 53 4.02 2.57 1.24
N LEU A 54 3.73 2.58 -0.06
CA LEU A 54 4.15 3.68 -0.91
C LEU A 54 3.55 4.99 -0.41
N GLY A 55 2.31 4.96 0.07
CA GLY A 55 1.67 6.11 0.71
C GLY A 55 2.29 6.51 2.04
N THR A 56 2.70 5.56 2.90
CA THR A 56 3.41 5.90 4.14
C THR A 56 4.74 6.60 3.85
N LEU A 57 5.48 6.17 2.82
CA LEU A 57 6.72 6.82 2.39
C LEU A 57 6.48 8.21 1.79
N CYS A 58 5.36 8.41 1.08
CA CYS A 58 4.97 9.73 0.57
C CYS A 58 4.54 10.69 1.68
N GLU A 59 3.90 10.18 2.74
CA GLU A 59 3.45 10.97 3.88
C GLU A 59 4.63 11.60 4.64
N VAL A 60 5.78 10.92 4.72
CA VAL A 60 7.02 11.48 5.30
C VAL A 60 7.41 12.82 4.66
N TYR A 61 7.10 12.98 3.37
CA TYR A 61 7.33 14.19 2.59
C TYR A 61 6.04 14.99 2.35
N SER A 62 4.99 14.74 3.13
CA SER A 62 3.68 15.39 3.03
C SER A 62 3.12 15.42 1.61
N TRP A 63 3.33 14.34 0.85
CA TRP A 63 2.88 14.22 -0.55
C TRP A 63 3.40 15.34 -1.47
N ASN A 64 4.58 15.88 -1.19
CA ASN A 64 5.17 16.97 -1.97
C ASN A 64 5.72 16.52 -3.34
N GLU A 65 6.28 17.48 -4.08
CA GLU A 65 6.84 17.23 -5.41
C GLU A 65 8.08 16.33 -5.41
N ILE A 66 8.86 16.29 -4.32
CA ILE A 66 10.04 15.42 -4.20
C ILE A 66 9.58 13.96 -4.24
N ALA A 67 8.63 13.58 -3.38
CA ALA A 67 8.06 12.23 -3.37
C ALA A 67 7.41 11.87 -4.73
N ARG A 68 6.72 12.83 -5.34
CA ARG A 68 6.09 12.63 -6.65
C ARG A 68 7.11 12.42 -7.76
N ASN A 69 8.19 13.19 -7.77
CA ASN A 69 9.25 13.09 -8.77
C ASN A 69 10.02 11.78 -8.62
N GLU A 70 10.22 11.29 -7.40
CA GLU A 70 10.84 9.99 -7.19
C GLU A 70 10.01 8.86 -7.80
N ILE A 71 8.70 8.81 -7.51
CA ILE A 71 7.80 7.79 -8.10
C ILE A 71 7.78 7.88 -9.63
N ARG A 72 7.82 9.10 -10.21
CA ARG A 72 7.83 9.30 -11.66
C ARG A 72 9.00 8.62 -12.36
N GLN A 73 10.12 8.39 -11.68
CA GLN A 73 11.28 7.71 -12.27
C GLN A 73 10.98 6.25 -12.64
N TYR A 74 10.01 5.62 -11.97
CA TYR A 74 9.73 4.18 -12.11
C TYR A 74 8.50 3.84 -12.95
N PHE A 75 7.68 4.83 -13.30
CA PHE A 75 6.45 4.62 -14.06
C PHE A 75 6.42 5.50 -15.30
N GLN A 76 5.78 4.99 -16.36
CA GLN A 76 5.47 5.82 -17.53
C GLN A 76 4.68 7.07 -17.10
N PRO A 77 4.93 8.25 -17.70
CA PRO A 77 4.25 9.49 -17.32
C PRO A 77 2.72 9.40 -17.32
N ARG A 78 2.15 8.55 -18.19
CA ARG A 78 0.70 8.30 -18.27
C ARG A 78 0.15 7.49 -17.09
N LYS A 79 0.95 6.61 -16.49
CA LYS A 79 0.54 5.73 -15.37
C LYS A 79 0.78 6.35 -14.00
N CYS A 80 1.80 7.21 -13.88
CA CYS A 80 2.17 7.83 -12.61
C CYS A 80 0.99 8.53 -11.87
N PRO A 81 0.09 9.28 -12.54
CA PRO A 81 -1.07 9.88 -11.88
C PRO A 81 -1.99 8.87 -11.20
N ASP A 82 -2.18 7.69 -11.80
CA ASP A 82 -3.06 6.65 -11.27
C ASP A 82 -2.42 5.93 -10.09
N ILE A 83 -1.11 5.63 -10.19
CA ILE A 83 -0.32 5.08 -9.08
C ILE A 83 -0.38 6.03 -7.87
N TRP A 84 -0.13 7.32 -8.09
CA TRP A 84 -0.16 8.34 -7.05
C TRP A 84 -1.52 8.43 -6.36
N LYS A 85 -2.60 8.52 -7.15
CA LYS A 85 -3.97 8.57 -6.61
C LYS A 85 -4.33 7.30 -5.84
N THR A 86 -3.89 6.14 -6.34
CA THR A 86 -4.17 4.84 -5.70
C THR A 86 -3.46 4.75 -4.37
N ALA A 87 -2.16 5.04 -4.32
CA ALA A 87 -1.38 5.09 -3.08
C ALA A 87 -2.01 6.04 -2.06
N GLN A 88 -2.41 7.24 -2.49
CA GLN A 88 -3.04 8.23 -1.62
C GLN A 88 -4.39 7.78 -1.06
N ARG A 89 -5.24 7.17 -1.90
CA ARG A 89 -6.54 6.64 -1.49
C ARG A 89 -6.38 5.47 -0.53
N THR A 90 -5.52 4.51 -0.85
CA THR A 90 -5.21 3.36 -0.01
C THR A 90 -4.68 3.81 1.35
N PHE A 91 -3.68 4.69 1.36
CA PHE A 91 -3.14 5.24 2.60
C PHE A 91 -4.21 5.92 3.45
N LYS A 92 -5.03 6.82 2.89
CA LYS A 92 -6.11 7.50 3.62
C LYS A 92 -7.16 6.52 4.17
N LEU A 93 -7.50 5.50 3.39
CA LEU A 93 -8.51 4.52 3.79
C LEU A 93 -8.05 3.70 5.01
N TYR A 94 -6.81 3.24 4.99
CA TYR A 94 -6.29 2.29 6.00
C TYR A 94 -5.53 2.95 7.16
N SER A 95 -5.08 4.20 7.00
CA SER A 95 -4.55 5.00 8.13
C SER A 95 -5.62 5.32 9.17
N ILE A 96 -6.88 5.48 8.75
CA ILE A 96 -8.01 5.79 9.64
C ILE A 96 -8.65 4.52 10.22
N ARG A 97 -8.66 3.42 9.45
CA ARG A 97 -9.42 2.20 9.78
C ARG A 97 -8.58 1.09 10.43
N GLY A 98 -7.26 1.25 10.51
CA GLY A 98 -6.36 0.18 10.96
C GLY A 98 -6.05 -0.83 9.84
N LEU A 99 -4.85 -1.38 9.90
CA LEU A 99 -4.28 -2.26 8.89
C LEU A 99 -4.97 -3.62 8.76
N ASP A 100 -5.66 -4.07 9.82
CA ASP A 100 -6.39 -5.34 9.82
C ASP A 100 -7.49 -5.38 8.74
N ASN A 101 -8.02 -4.22 8.35
CA ASN A 101 -9.02 -4.09 7.29
C ASN A 101 -8.44 -4.29 5.88
N LEU A 102 -7.11 -4.33 5.72
CA LEU A 102 -6.46 -4.44 4.42
C LEU A 102 -6.55 -5.85 3.83
N PHE A 103 -6.79 -6.85 4.68
CA PHE A 103 -6.76 -8.28 4.34
C PHE A 103 -8.05 -9.03 4.62
N SER A 104 -9.09 -8.33 5.08
CA SER A 104 -10.38 -8.90 5.48
C SER A 104 -11.44 -8.87 4.36
N SER A 105 -11.04 -9.12 3.11
CA SER A 105 -11.96 -9.18 1.94
C SER A 105 -12.23 -10.61 1.49
#